data_AF-A0A6C0J745-F1
#
_entry.id   AF-A0A6C0J745-F1
#
_cell.length_a   1.000
_cell.length_b   1.000
_cell.length_c   1.000
_cell.angle_alpha   90.00
_cell.angle_beta   90.00
_cell.angle_gamma   90.00
#
_symmetry.space_group_name_H-M   'P 1'
#
loop_
_entity.id
_entity.type
_entity.pdbx_description
1 polymer ?
#
loop_
_entity_poly.entity_id
_entity_poly.type
_entity_poly.pdbx_seq_one_letter_code
_entity_poly.pdbx_strand_id
1 'polypeptide(L)'
;MINNLFLETNKEKLKQIYIKERILNYGKFGALFIDFSKNSNADIYFLTMDNMPQNVKDQFSKKTNLEQKNTIFLYVLDLETSYIMDVLV
;
A
#
# COMPACT_ATOMS: atom_id res chain seq x y z
N MET A 1 1.26 13.81 9.41
CA MET A 1 2.65 13.62 8.94
C MET A 1 2.96 12.13 8.91
N ILE A 2 3.41 11.65 7.76
CA ILE A 2 3.83 10.26 7.57
C ILE A 2 4.96 9.90 8.55
N ASN A 3 4.78 8.82 9.31
CA ASN A 3 5.74 8.36 10.30
C ASN A 3 6.69 7.31 9.69
N ASN A 4 7.86 7.75 9.21
CA ASN A 4 8.85 6.86 8.61
C ASN A 4 9.42 5.83 9.60
N LEU A 5 9.52 6.16 10.90
CA LEU A 5 9.97 5.21 11.92
C LEU A 5 8.98 4.04 12.06
N PHE A 6 7.68 4.32 11.97
CA PHE A 6 6.65 3.28 11.96
C PHE A 6 6.84 2.33 10.78
N LEU A 7 7.07 2.88 9.57
CA LEU A 7 7.25 2.09 8.35
C LEU A 7 8.45 1.16 8.46
N GLU A 8 9.60 1.68 8.91
CA GLU A 8 10.82 0.87 9.08
C GLU A 8 10.67 -0.18 10.18
N THR A 9 10.13 0.21 11.34
CA THR A 9 9.95 -0.68 12.49
C THR A 9 8.97 -1.82 12.18
N ASN A 10 7.95 -1.57 11.35
CA ASN A 10 6.90 -2.54 11.03
C ASN A 10 7.06 -3.17 9.65
N LYS A 11 8.17 -2.95 8.94
CA LYS A 11 8.37 -3.35 7.54
C LYS A 11 8.00 -4.81 7.27
N GLU A 12 8.54 -5.75 8.03
CA GLU A 12 8.27 -7.18 7.84
C GLU A 12 6.81 -7.55 8.14
N LYS A 13 6.20 -6.91 9.14
CA LYS A 13 4.77 -7.11 9.46
C LYS A 13 3.88 -6.59 8.34
N LEU A 14 4.19 -5.42 7.77
CA LEU A 14 3.47 -4.85 6.63
C LEU A 14 3.55 -5.76 5.40
N LYS A 15 4.75 -6.33 5.13
CA LYS A 15 4.91 -7.32 4.05
C LYS A 15 4.02 -8.55 4.26
N GLN A 16 4.02 -9.09 5.48
CA GLN A 16 3.19 -10.26 5.81
C GLN A 16 1.69 -9.98 5.65
N ILE A 17 1.23 -8.81 6.07
CA ILE A 17 -0.17 -8.38 5.87
C ILE A 17 -0.49 -8.34 4.37
N TYR A 18 0.34 -7.68 3.56
CA TYR A 18 0.12 -7.62 2.12
C TYR A 18 0.08 -9.01 1.47
N ILE A 19 1.03 -9.89 1.80
CA ILE A 19 1.07 -11.26 1.25
C ILE A 19 -0.20 -12.02 1.61
N LYS A 20 -0.65 -11.93 2.86
CA LYS A 20 -1.88 -12.57 3.32
C LYS A 20 -3.09 -12.04 2.55
N GLU A 21 -3.22 -10.72 2.41
CA GLU A 21 -4.32 -10.09 1.68
C GLU A 21 -4.31 -10.43 0.18
N ARG A 22 -3.13 -10.55 -0.44
CA ARG A 22 -2.99 -10.98 -1.84
C ARG A 22 -3.41 -12.43 -2.05
N ILE A 23 -3.17 -13.32 -1.09
CA ILE A 23 -3.64 -14.71 -1.15
C ILE A 23 -5.18 -14.75 -1.08
N LEU A 24 -5.78 -13.96 -0.18
CA LEU A 24 -7.24 -13.85 -0.06
C LEU A 24 -7.90 -13.22 -1.29
N ASN A 25 -7.19 -12.31 -1.96
CA ASN A 25 -7.62 -11.63 -3.18
C ASN A 25 -6.88 -12.16 -4.41
N TYR A 26 -6.78 -13.50 -4.53
CA TYR A 26 -6.07 -14.15 -5.62
C TYR A 26 -6.51 -13.65 -7.00
N GLY A 27 -5.55 -13.39 -7.89
CA GLY A 27 -5.80 -12.86 -9.24
C GLY A 27 -6.10 -11.37 -9.30
N LYS A 28 -6.35 -10.67 -8.18
CA LYS A 28 -6.66 -9.23 -8.16
C LYS A 28 -5.49 -8.39 -7.70
N PHE A 29 -4.95 -7.54 -8.56
CA PHE A 29 -3.90 -6.59 -8.15
C PHE A 29 -4.45 -5.60 -7.10
N GLY A 30 -3.60 -5.20 -6.16
CA GLY A 30 -3.97 -4.28 -5.09
C GLY A 30 -2.76 -3.78 -4.32
N ALA A 31 -3.01 -2.87 -3.38
CA ALA A 31 -1.99 -2.24 -2.55
C ALA A 31 -2.41 -2.22 -1.08
N LEU A 32 -1.43 -2.22 -0.20
CA LEU A 32 -1.65 -2.00 1.23
C LEU A 32 -1.62 -0.49 1.50
N PHE A 33 -2.71 0.05 1.99
CA PHE A 33 -2.84 1.45 2.36
C PHE A 33 -2.37 1.63 3.80
N ILE A 34 -1.57 2.66 4.03
CA ILE A 34 -1.08 3.06 5.35
C ILE A 34 -1.45 4.53 5.54
N ASP A 35 -2.54 4.75 6.26
CA ASP A 35 -3.19 6.04 6.40
C ASP A 35 -2.83 6.69 7.74
N PHE A 36 -2.02 7.75 7.68
CA PHE A 36 -1.60 8.58 8.80
C PHE A 36 -2.46 9.85 8.94
N SER A 37 -3.62 9.94 8.29
CA SER A 37 -4.51 11.10 8.40
C SER A 37 -5.15 11.26 9.78
N LYS A 38 -5.19 10.18 10.57
CA LYS A 38 -5.72 10.20 11.95
C LYS A 38 -4.60 10.43 12.96
N ASN A 39 -4.83 11.34 13.91
CA ASN A 39 -3.83 11.82 14.86
C ASN A 39 -3.29 10.78 15.85
N SER A 40 -3.95 9.63 16.03
CA SER A 40 -3.63 8.68 17.11
C SER A 40 -2.96 7.40 16.63
N ASN A 41 -3.26 6.89 15.43
CA ASN A 41 -2.73 5.64 14.89
C ASN A 41 -2.79 5.63 13.36
N ALA A 42 -1.89 4.86 12.74
CA ALA A 42 -1.97 4.56 11.31
C ALA A 42 -3.04 3.48 11.07
N ASP A 43 -3.99 3.76 10.17
CA ASP A 43 -4.92 2.75 9.70
C ASP A 43 -4.28 1.95 8.56
N ILE A 44 -4.42 0.63 8.61
CA ILE A 44 -3.85 -0.28 7.62
C ILE A 44 -4.99 -1.09 7.00
N TYR A 45 -5.14 -1.03 5.69
CA TYR A 45 -6.15 -1.78 4.95
C TYR A 45 -5.69 -2.08 3.53
N PHE A 46 -6.22 -3.14 2.93
CA PHE A 46 -5.87 -3.54 1.56
C PHE A 46 -7.01 -3.19 0.61
N LEU A 47 -6.68 -2.55 -0.51
CA LEU A 47 -7.62 -2.34 -1.61
C LEU A 47 -7.10 -3.00 -2.88
N THR A 48 -7.97 -3.75 -3.55
CA THR A 48 -7.76 -4.15 -4.94
C THR A 48 -7.95 -2.95 -5.86
N MET A 49 -7.37 -2.99 -7.06
CA MET A 49 -7.53 -1.92 -8.07
C MET A 49 -8.98 -1.55 -8.34
N ASP A 50 -9.88 -2.53 -8.33
CA ASP A 50 -11.29 -2.30 -8.56
C ASP A 50 -11.90 -1.38 -7.51
N ASN A 51 -11.42 -1.47 -6.26
CA ASN A 51 -11.93 -0.77 -5.09
C ASN A 51 -11.18 0.53 -4.76
N MET A 52 -10.07 0.82 -5.46
CA MET A 52 -9.33 2.06 -5.23
C MET A 52 -10.10 3.28 -5.77
N PRO A 53 -9.94 4.47 -5.18
CA PRO A 53 -10.37 5.72 -5.79
C PRO A 53 -9.70 5.93 -7.16
N GLN A 54 -10.40 6.56 -8.11
CA GLN A 54 -9.91 6.70 -9.50
C GLN A 54 -8.55 7.41 -9.58
N ASN A 55 -8.38 8.49 -8.82
CA ASN A 55 -7.11 9.22 -8.75
C ASN A 55 -5.94 8.34 -8.27
N VAL A 56 -6.20 7.37 -7.38
CA VAL A 56 -5.19 6.42 -6.91
C VAL A 56 -4.92 5.37 -7.98
N LYS A 57 -5.96 4.85 -8.66
CA LYS A 57 -5.78 3.95 -9.81
C LYS A 57 -4.88 4.58 -10.86
N ASP A 58 -5.12 5.84 -11.20
CA ASP A 58 -4.33 6.58 -12.19
C ASP A 58 -2.86 6.74 -11.79
N GLN A 59 -2.56 6.86 -10.49
CA GLN A 59 -1.17 6.86 -9.99
C GLN A 59 -0.53 5.49 -10.15
N PHE A 60 -1.26 4.41 -9.83
CA PHE A 60 -0.78 3.05 -10.00
C PHE A 60 -0.56 2.70 -11.47
N SER A 61 -1.48 3.05 -12.38
CA SER A 61 -1.36 2.79 -13.82
C SER A 61 -0.10 3.38 -14.47
N LYS A 62 0.53 4.38 -13.84
CA LYS A 62 1.81 4.96 -14.31
C LYS A 62 3.04 4.15 -13.87
N LYS A 63 2.90 3.20 -12.95
CA LYS A 63 3.99 2.35 -12.47
C LYS A 63 4.25 1.23 -13.47
N THR A 64 5.47 1.19 -14.00
CA THR A 64 5.91 0.15 -14.97
C THR A 64 5.98 -1.25 -14.37
N ASN A 65 5.99 -1.36 -13.04
CA ASN A 65 6.27 -2.61 -12.33
C ASN A 65 5.02 -3.27 -11.73
N LEU A 66 3.81 -2.79 -12.05
CA LEU A 66 2.55 -3.28 -11.48
C LEU A 66 2.37 -4.81 -11.58
N GLU A 67 2.88 -5.43 -12.64
CA GLU A 67 2.74 -6.87 -12.88
C GLU A 67 3.88 -7.70 -12.29
N GLN A 68 4.88 -7.08 -11.66
CA GLN A 68 5.98 -7.81 -11.04
C GLN A 68 5.48 -8.61 -9.83
N LYS A 69 5.58 -9.94 -9.94
CA LYS A 69 5.08 -10.88 -8.92
C LYS A 69 5.77 -10.75 -7.55
N ASN A 70 6.96 -10.15 -7.52
CA ASN A 70 7.79 -10.02 -6.31
C ASN A 70 7.80 -8.59 -5.77
N THR A 71 6.81 -7.76 -6.13
CA THR A 71 6.71 -6.39 -5.64
C THR A 71 5.47 -6.22 -4.76
N ILE A 72 5.72 -5.68 -3.57
CA ILE A 72 4.70 -5.24 -2.63
C ILE A 72 4.50 -3.75 -2.83
N PHE A 73 3.25 -3.35 -3.02
CA PHE A 73 2.87 -1.97 -3.18
C PHE A 73 2.25 -1.44 -1.90
N LEU A 74 2.89 -0.42 -1.32
CA LEU A 74 2.35 0.32 -0.18
C LEU A 74 1.91 1.70 -0.67
N TYR A 75 0.65 2.05 -0.45
CA TYR A 75 0.16 3.40 -0.67
C TYR A 75 0.14 4.13 0.68
N VAL A 76 1.09 5.04 0.87
CA VAL A 76 1.27 5.76 2.14
C VAL A 76 0.68 7.15 1.99
N LEU A 77 -0.14 7.57 2.94
CA LEU A 77 -0.79 8.88 2.90
C LEU A 77 -0.92 9.53 4.28
N ASP A 78 -1.06 10.84 4.28
CA ASP A 78 -1.62 11.63 5.38
C ASP A 78 -2.58 12.70 4.82
N LEU A 79 -2.88 13.73 5.61
CA LEU A 79 -3.79 14.80 5.21
C LEU A 79 -3.28 15.66 4.04
N GLU A 80 -1.98 15.68 3.77
CA GLU A 80 -1.35 16.60 2.83
C GLU A 80 -0.64 15.88 1.68
N THR A 81 -0.13 14.68 1.95
CA THR A 81 0.79 13.97 1.08
C THR A 81 0.36 12.53 0.87
N SER A 82 0.65 12.01 -0.32
CA SER A 82 0.57 10.58 -0.59
C SER A 82 1.64 10.14 -1.57
N TYR A 83 2.08 8.89 -1.44
CA TYR A 83 3.01 8.29 -2.38
C TYR A 83 2.90 6.76 -2.40
N ILE A 84 3.38 6.16 -3.49
CA ILE A 84 3.47 4.70 -3.66
C ILE A 84 4.90 4.26 -3.41
N MET A 85 5.10 3.42 -2.40
CA MET A 85 6.35 2.74 -2.11
C MET A 85 6.33 1.33 -2.69
N ASP A 86 7.39 0.99 -3.42
CA ASP A 86 7.58 -0.33 -4.00
C ASP A 86 8.60 -1.09 -3.14
N VAL A 87 8.21 -2.25 -2.61
CA VAL A 87 9.06 -3.08 -1.75
C VAL A 87 9.27 -4.43 -2.43
N LEU A 88 10.52 -4.77 -2.71
CA LEU A 88 10.88 -6.07 -3.26
C LEU A 88 10.78 -7.15 -2.18
N VAL A 89 10.22 -8.29 -2.57
CA VAL A 89 10.16 -9.55 -1.79
C VAL A 89 11.33 -10.44 -2.17
#